data_AF-A0A7V3SZ33-F1
#
_entry.id   AF-A0A7V3SZ33-F1
#
_cell.length_a   1.000
_cell.length_b   1.000
_cell.length_c   1.000
_cell.angle_alpha   90.00
_cell.angle_beta   90.00
_cell.angle_gamma   90.00
#
_symmetry.space_group_name_H-M   'P 1'
#
loop_
_entity.id
_entity.type
_entity.pdbx_description
1 polymer ?
#
loop_
_entity_poly.entity_id
_entity_poly.type
_entity_poly.pdbx_seq_one_letter_code
_entity_poly.pdbx_strand_id
1 'polypeptide(L)'
;DSVEIYIDGNHNHATTYESGDGQYIKGYNDTGLSEKNSNTANVLHAWSSITVGYAVEIAIPWSSLGIIPTADMVIGFDVANNDDDNNSGCDSQVVWKGTIDNWQNTSAFGDMKLSGVIVN
;
A
#
# COMPACT_ATOMS: atom_id res chain seq x y z
N ASP A 1 -9.83 11.90 -3.09
CA ASP A 1 -9.68 10.48 -3.51
C ASP A 1 -8.25 9.99 -3.56
N SER A 2 -7.98 8.81 -3.00
CA SER A 2 -6.68 8.15 -3.12
C SER A 2 -6.76 6.64 -2.92
N VAL A 3 -5.74 5.93 -3.41
CA VAL A 3 -5.50 4.51 -3.10
C VAL A 3 -4.32 4.40 -2.15
N GLU A 4 -4.46 3.53 -1.15
CA GLU A 4 -3.38 3.17 -0.23
C GLU A 4 -2.96 1.71 -0.42
N ILE A 5 -1.66 1.44 -0.43
CA ILE A 5 -1.08 0.10 -0.37
C ILE A 5 -0.33 -0.04 0.96
N TYR A 6 -0.68 -1.07 1.71
CA TYR A 6 -0.06 -1.40 2.99
C TYR A 6 0.76 -2.68 2.84
N ILE A 7 1.99 -2.68 3.36
CA ILE A 7 2.88 -3.85 3.32
C ILE A 7 3.55 -3.99 4.69
N ASP A 8 3.53 -5.20 5.22
CA ASP A 8 4.36 -5.68 6.34
C ASP A 8 5.32 -6.73 5.78
N GLY A 9 6.55 -6.31 5.54
CA GLY A 9 7.53 -7.11 4.81
C GLY A 9 7.97 -8.37 5.55
N ASN A 10 8.05 -8.32 6.88
CA ASN A 10 8.51 -9.45 7.70
C ASN A 10 7.35 -10.29 8.27
N HIS A 11 6.10 -9.86 8.04
CA HIS A 11 4.86 -10.54 8.39
C HIS A 11 4.73 -10.80 9.89
N ASN A 12 5.13 -9.84 10.72
CA ASN A 12 5.05 -10.01 12.18
C ASN A 12 3.74 -9.51 12.79
N HIS A 13 2.88 -8.84 12.03
CA HIS A 13 1.61 -8.26 12.50
C HIS A 13 1.80 -7.36 13.74
N ALA A 14 2.87 -6.56 13.73
CA ALA A 14 3.21 -5.69 14.83
C ALA A 14 2.12 -4.66 15.14
N THR A 15 2.08 -4.23 16.40
CA THR A 15 1.22 -3.14 16.89
C THR A 15 1.81 -1.76 16.64
N THR A 16 2.94 -1.68 15.92
CA THR A 16 3.61 -0.45 15.51
C THR A 16 4.34 -0.69 14.19
N TYR A 17 4.38 0.32 13.32
CA TYR A 17 5.22 0.29 12.13
C TYR A 17 6.70 0.23 12.49
N GLU A 18 7.45 -0.57 11.73
CA GLU A 18 8.89 -0.70 11.82
C GLU A 18 9.57 -0.68 10.45
N SER A 19 10.89 -0.93 10.45
CA SER A 19 11.65 -1.01 9.21
C SER A 19 11.22 -2.21 8.38
N GLY A 20 10.78 -1.95 7.14
CA GLY A 20 10.25 -2.98 6.25
C GLY A 20 8.73 -2.90 6.07
N ASP A 21 8.07 -2.09 6.88
CA ASP A 21 6.66 -1.75 6.72
C ASP A 21 6.48 -0.50 5.85
N GLY A 22 5.45 -0.50 5.03
CA GLY A 22 5.12 0.61 4.14
C GLY A 22 3.64 0.92 4.11
N GLN A 23 3.33 2.21 4.06
CA GLN A 23 2.00 2.72 3.69
C GLN A 23 2.22 3.70 2.55
N TYR A 24 1.85 3.30 1.34
CA TYR A 24 2.03 4.10 0.13
C TYR A 24 0.69 4.66 -0.31
N ILE A 25 0.59 5.98 -0.45
CA ILE A 25 -0.67 6.66 -0.77
C ILE A 25 -0.51 7.42 -2.08
N LYS A 26 -1.35 7.08 -3.06
CA LYS A 26 -1.39 7.75 -4.36
C LYS A 26 -2.77 8.35 -4.60
N GLY A 27 -2.84 9.68 -4.56
CA GLY A 27 -4.05 10.42 -4.88
C GLY A 27 -4.31 10.56 -6.38
N TYR A 28 -5.59 10.71 -6.72
CA TYR A 28 -6.01 11.13 -8.04
C TYR A 28 -5.48 12.56 -8.32
N ASN A 29 -4.88 12.77 -9.49
CA ASN A 29 -4.28 14.05 -9.89
C ASN A 29 -3.09 14.54 -9.05
N ASP A 30 -2.61 13.74 -8.10
CA ASP A 30 -1.40 14.06 -7.37
C ASP A 30 -0.16 13.84 -8.25
N THR A 31 0.79 14.77 -8.18
CA THR A 31 2.10 14.62 -8.83
C THR A 31 3.00 13.68 -8.03
N GLY A 32 2.93 13.74 -6.71
CA GLY A 32 3.76 12.96 -5.79
C GLY A 32 3.17 11.60 -5.41
N LEU A 33 3.93 10.91 -4.56
CA LEU A 33 3.53 9.74 -3.78
C LEU A 33 3.84 10.05 -2.32
N SER A 34 2.89 9.78 -1.44
CA SER A 34 3.12 9.87 0.00
C SER A 34 3.48 8.50 0.54
N GLU A 35 4.43 8.45 1.48
CA GLU A 35 4.78 7.23 2.19
C GLU A 35 5.04 7.57 3.67
N LYS A 36 4.54 6.74 4.59
CA LYS A 36 4.57 6.99 6.04
C LYS A 36 5.98 7.25 6.58
N ASN A 37 6.96 6.48 6.13
CA ASN A 37 8.37 6.59 6.51
C ASN A 37 9.20 7.44 5.54
N SER A 38 8.55 8.15 4.59
CA SER A 38 9.18 8.90 3.50
C SER A 38 10.14 8.08 2.61
N ASN A 39 9.97 6.75 2.58
CA ASN A 39 10.76 5.81 1.80
C ASN A 39 10.17 5.63 0.39
N THR A 40 10.27 6.68 -0.43
CA THR A 40 9.79 6.71 -1.83
C THR A 40 10.89 6.44 -2.85
N ALA A 41 12.10 6.11 -2.40
CA ALA A 41 13.26 5.91 -3.26
C ALA A 41 13.02 4.75 -4.26
N ASN A 42 13.12 5.06 -5.56
CA ASN A 42 12.89 4.13 -6.67
C ASN A 42 11.48 3.51 -6.74
N VAL A 43 10.52 4.02 -5.98
CA VAL A 43 9.11 3.62 -6.12
C VAL A 43 8.57 4.29 -7.37
N LEU A 44 8.11 3.50 -8.34
CA LEU A 44 7.42 4.02 -9.51
C LEU A 44 5.94 4.11 -9.20
N HIS A 45 5.29 5.17 -9.65
CA HIS A 45 3.87 5.35 -9.45
C HIS A 45 3.24 6.17 -10.58
N ALA A 46 2.01 5.83 -10.94
CA ALA A 46 1.24 6.56 -11.92
C ALA A 46 -0.25 6.52 -11.56
N TRP A 47 -1.00 7.44 -12.16
CA TRP A 47 -2.45 7.40 -12.16
C TRP A 47 -2.97 7.79 -13.55
N SER A 48 -4.17 7.34 -13.88
CA SER A 48 -4.87 7.75 -15.10
C SER A 48 -6.38 7.78 -14.88
N SER A 49 -7.07 8.76 -15.47
CA SER A 49 -8.53 8.72 -15.55
C SER A 49 -8.99 7.54 -16.41
N ILE A 50 -10.09 6.91 -16.01
CA ILE A 50 -10.84 5.92 -16.79
C ILE A 50 -12.30 6.37 -16.90
N THR A 51 -13.13 5.66 -17.66
CA THR A 51 -14.51 6.10 -17.96
C THR A 51 -15.36 6.38 -16.71
N VAL A 52 -15.10 5.68 -15.61
CA VAL A 52 -15.82 5.85 -14.34
C VAL A 52 -14.82 5.78 -13.17
N GLY A 53 -13.96 6.79 -13.04
CA GLY A 53 -13.01 6.92 -11.93
C GLY A 53 -11.56 7.01 -12.41
N TYR A 54 -10.66 6.37 -11.68
CA TYR A 54 -9.23 6.40 -11.96
C TYR A 54 -8.57 5.04 -11.68
N ALA A 55 -7.45 4.80 -12.34
CA ALA A 55 -6.56 3.69 -12.05
C ALA A 55 -5.27 4.22 -11.42
N VAL A 56 -4.71 3.44 -10.50
CA VAL A 56 -3.40 3.68 -9.87
C VAL A 56 -2.52 2.47 -10.14
N GLU A 57 -1.26 2.72 -10.49
CA GLU A 57 -0.22 1.70 -10.62
C GLU A 57 0.97 2.10 -9.75
N ILE A 58 1.51 1.17 -8.96
CA ILE A 58 2.66 1.40 -8.09
C ILE A 58 3.59 0.19 -8.18
N ALA A 59 4.89 0.44 -8.35
CA ALA A 59 5.95 -0.58 -8.28
C ALA A 59 6.90 -0.26 -7.12
N ILE A 60 6.91 -1.13 -6.11
CA ILE A 60 7.67 -0.97 -4.86
C ILE A 60 8.88 -1.90 -4.90
N PRO A 61 10.13 -1.39 -4.78
CA PRO A 61 11.31 -2.24 -4.72
C PRO A 61 11.33 -3.11 -3.46
N TRP A 62 11.58 -4.41 -3.58
CA TRP A 62 11.71 -5.29 -2.40
C TRP A 62 12.75 -4.83 -1.37
N SER A 63 13.80 -4.15 -1.85
CA SER A 63 14.82 -3.55 -0.98
C SER A 63 14.27 -2.46 -0.06
N SER A 64 13.20 -1.74 -0.45
CA SER A 64 12.57 -0.73 0.44
C SER A 64 11.84 -1.39 1.61
N LEU A 65 11.46 -2.65 1.44
CA LEU A 65 10.79 -3.49 2.44
C LEU A 65 11.78 -4.35 3.24
N GLY A 66 13.08 -4.27 2.93
CA GLY A 66 14.12 -5.06 3.61
C GLY A 66 14.07 -6.56 3.34
N ILE A 67 13.38 -6.99 2.28
CA ILE A 67 13.19 -8.42 1.97
C ILE A 67 13.80 -8.83 0.63
N ILE A 68 14.16 -10.10 0.54
CA ILE A 68 14.49 -10.79 -0.72
C ILE A 68 13.33 -11.76 -0.96
N PRO A 69 12.47 -11.52 -1.97
CA PRO A 69 11.29 -12.32 -2.17
C PRO A 69 11.67 -13.75 -2.58
N THR A 70 10.97 -14.72 -2.03
CA THR A 70 11.06 -16.13 -2.45
C THR A 70 9.67 -16.65 -2.79
N ALA A 71 9.62 -17.70 -3.61
CA ALA A 71 8.36 -18.42 -3.86
C ALA A 71 7.74 -18.86 -2.52
N ASP A 72 6.43 -18.71 -2.42
CA ASP A 72 5.60 -19.03 -1.25
C ASP A 72 5.91 -18.22 0.02
N MET A 73 6.76 -17.18 -0.06
CA MET A 73 6.91 -16.19 1.02
C MET A 73 5.56 -15.53 1.30
N VAL A 74 5.21 -15.36 2.57
CA VAL A 74 4.02 -14.62 2.99
C VAL A 74 4.46 -13.30 3.57
N ILE A 75 3.83 -12.22 3.10
CA ILE A 75 3.94 -10.87 3.64
C ILE A 75 2.58 -10.43 4.18
N GLY A 76 2.56 -9.49 5.11
CA GLY A 76 1.32 -8.78 5.43
C GLY A 76 1.00 -7.77 4.33
N PHE A 77 -0.25 -7.70 3.91
CA PHE A 77 -0.71 -6.83 2.83
C PHE A 77 -2.10 -6.28 3.11
N ASP A 78 -2.34 -5.06 2.67
CA ASP A 78 -3.68 -4.53 2.54
C ASP A 78 -3.78 -3.45 1.45
N VAL A 79 -5.00 -3.13 1.05
CA VAL A 79 -5.30 -2.02 0.14
C VAL A 79 -6.53 -1.26 0.63
N ALA A 80 -6.48 0.06 0.54
CA ALA A 80 -7.62 0.92 0.85
C ALA A 80 -7.93 1.90 -0.28
N ASN A 81 -9.21 2.26 -0.41
CA ASN A 81 -9.69 3.34 -1.25
C ASN A 81 -10.31 4.42 -0.37
N ASN A 82 -9.78 5.63 -0.49
CA ASN A 82 -10.24 6.83 0.20
C ASN A 82 -11.11 7.66 -0.72
N ASP A 83 -12.23 8.10 -0.18
CA ASP A 83 -13.14 9.09 -0.74
C ASP A 83 -12.91 10.43 -0.02
N ASP A 84 -12.61 11.50 -0.76
CA ASP A 84 -12.42 12.85 -0.20
C ASP A 84 -13.01 13.86 -1.18
N ASP A 85 -14.17 14.40 -0.83
CA ASP A 85 -15.00 15.26 -1.67
C ASP A 85 -14.82 16.76 -1.35
N ASN A 86 -14.17 17.10 -0.24
CA ASN A 86 -14.25 18.43 0.34
C ASN A 86 -12.90 19.03 0.79
N ASN A 87 -11.78 18.38 0.46
CA ASN A 87 -10.43 18.83 0.80
C ASN A 87 -10.19 18.99 2.31
N SER A 88 -11.02 18.37 3.17
CA SER A 88 -10.83 18.35 4.63
C SER A 88 -10.24 17.04 5.16
N GLY A 89 -9.84 16.16 4.25
CA GLY A 89 -9.29 14.83 4.54
C GLY A 89 -10.23 13.74 4.05
N CYS A 90 -9.84 12.48 4.29
CA CYS A 90 -10.65 11.32 3.92
C CYS A 90 -12.02 11.35 4.61
N ASP A 91 -13.10 11.47 3.84
CA ASP A 91 -14.49 11.43 4.31
C ASP A 91 -14.94 9.99 4.58
N SER A 92 -14.50 9.05 3.75
CA SER A 92 -14.76 7.63 3.95
C SER A 92 -13.65 6.75 3.37
N GLN A 93 -13.41 5.60 4.02
CA GLN A 93 -12.42 4.63 3.57
C GLN A 93 -13.01 3.23 3.54
N VAL A 94 -12.69 2.50 2.47
CA VAL A 94 -12.98 1.07 2.35
C VAL A 94 -11.67 0.32 2.27
N VAL A 95 -11.53 -0.74 3.07
CA VAL A 95 -10.29 -1.51 3.24
C VAL A 95 -10.55 -2.98 2.89
N TRP A 96 -9.58 -3.67 2.30
CA TRP A 96 -9.76 -5.06 1.89
C TRP A 96 -9.89 -6.03 3.07
N LYS A 97 -8.89 -6.10 3.97
CA LYS A 97 -8.88 -7.12 5.04
C LYS A 97 -8.83 -6.57 6.45
N GLY A 98 -8.06 -5.51 6.66
CA GLY A 98 -7.79 -4.91 7.95
C GLY A 98 -8.84 -3.88 8.34
N THR A 99 -8.41 -2.75 8.85
CA THR A 99 -9.30 -1.70 9.35
C THR A 99 -8.87 -0.34 8.83
N ILE A 100 -9.70 0.68 9.09
CA ILE A 100 -9.34 2.06 8.79
C ILE A 100 -8.14 2.58 9.62
N ASP A 101 -7.71 1.81 10.61
CA ASP A 101 -6.56 2.10 11.46
C ASP A 101 -5.26 1.45 10.97
N ASN A 102 -5.26 0.86 9.76
CA ASN A 102 -4.07 0.28 9.14
C ASN A 102 -2.89 1.27 9.06
N TRP A 103 -3.15 2.57 9.01
CA TRP A 103 -2.11 3.61 9.06
C TRP A 103 -1.36 3.64 10.41
N GLN A 104 -1.87 3.02 11.47
CA GLN A 104 -1.26 3.00 12.80
C GLN A 104 -0.32 1.81 12.99
N ASN A 105 -0.69 0.63 12.48
CA ASN A 105 0.05 -0.62 12.68
C ASN A 105 -0.35 -1.73 11.69
N THR A 106 0.45 -2.80 11.64
CA THR A 106 0.29 -3.89 10.67
C THR A 106 -0.55 -5.06 11.18
N SER A 107 -0.98 -5.03 12.46
CA SER A 107 -1.61 -6.18 13.13
C SER A 107 -2.91 -6.68 12.48
N ALA A 108 -3.59 -5.82 11.71
CA ALA A 108 -4.83 -6.15 11.02
C ALA A 108 -4.65 -6.52 9.54
N PHE A 109 -3.43 -6.41 8.98
CA PHE A 109 -3.18 -6.70 7.56
C PHE A 109 -3.52 -8.15 7.24
N GLY A 110 -3.87 -8.42 5.99
CA GLY A 110 -4.09 -9.78 5.49
C GLY A 110 -2.80 -10.46 5.07
N ASP A 111 -2.90 -11.77 4.83
CA ASP A 111 -1.78 -12.57 4.38
C ASP A 111 -1.74 -12.58 2.85
N MET A 112 -0.63 -12.12 2.26
CA MET A 112 -0.36 -12.26 0.83
C MET A 112 0.78 -13.23 0.60
N LYS A 113 0.49 -14.34 -0.07
CA LYS A 113 1.51 -15.30 -0.50
C LYS A 113 2.05 -14.95 -1.88
N LEU A 114 3.35 -14.71 -1.97
CA LEU A 114 4.06 -14.43 -3.22
C LEU A 114 4.20 -15.73 -4.05
N SER A 115 3.64 -15.71 -5.26
CA SER A 115 3.77 -16.84 -6.17
C SER A 115 5.15 -16.86 -6.82
N GLY A 116 5.74 -18.06 -6.92
CA GLY A 116 6.93 -18.29 -7.76
C GLY A 116 6.60 -18.42 -9.26
N VAL A 117 5.31 -18.41 -9.62
CA VAL A 117 4.87 -18.48 -11.02
C VAL A 117 4.95 -17.09 -11.63
N ILE A 118 5.72 -16.97 -12.70
CA ILE A 118 5.71 -15.78 -13.55
C ILE A 118 4.40 -15.82 -14.35
N VAL A 119 3.56 -14.82 -14.15
CA VAL A 119 2.36 -14.60 -14.97
C VAL A 119 2.78 -13.72 -16.14
N ASN A 120 2.73 -14.26 -17.36
CA ASN A 120 3.00 -13.53 -18.61
C ASN A 120 1.70 -13.07 -19.26
#